data_AF-A0A923TJ46-F1
#
_entry.id   AF-A0A923TJ46-F1
#
_cell.length_a   1.000
_cell.length_b   1.000
_cell.length_c   1.000
_cell.angle_alpha   90.00
_cell.angle_beta   90.00
_cell.angle_gamma   90.00
#
_symmetry.space_group_name_H-M   'P 1'
#
loop_
_entity.id
_entity.type
_entity.pdbx_description
1 polymer ?
#
loop_
_entity_poly.entity_id
_entity_poly.type
_entity_poly.pdbx_seq_one_letter_code
_entity_poly.pdbx_strand_id
1 'polypeptide(L)' 'ALMLAHDIGVRRYASTEDAITRWTDVDRGGHFAALEEPTLLTDDLRVFFHELR' A
#
# COMPACT_ATOMS: atom_id res chain seq x y z
N ALA A 1 3.26 2.70 -1.56
CA ALA A 1 2.54 1.57 -2.17
C ALA A 1 2.20 0.58 -1.07
N LEU A 2 0.92 0.21 -0.99
CA LEU A 2 0.39 -0.79 -0.07
C LEU A 2 0.13 -2.07 -0.85
N MET A 3 0.82 -3.15 -0.52
CA MET A 3 0.79 -4.41 -1.25
C MET A 3 0.00 -5.44 -0.46
N LEU A 4 -1.16 -5.82 -0.98
CA LEU A 4 -2.08 -6.74 -0.32
C LEU A 4 -1.81 -8.18 -0.77
N ALA A 5 -2.20 -9.16 0.05
CA ALA A 5 -1.86 -10.56 -0.20
C ALA A 5 -2.34 -11.08 -1.57
N HIS A 6 -3.51 -10.64 -2.02
CA HIS A 6 -4.09 -11.06 -3.31
C HIS A 6 -3.91 -10.04 -4.44
N ASP A 7 -3.23 -8.90 -4.20
CA ASP A 7 -2.93 -7.88 -5.21
C ASP A 7 -1.45 -7.49 -5.11
N ILE A 8 -0.61 -8.40 -5.60
CA ILE A 8 0.85 -8.33 -5.45
C ILE A 8 1.45 -7.58 -6.64
N GLY A 9 2.31 -6.62 -6.33
CA GLY A 9 3.19 -5.93 -7.27
C GLY A 9 4.65 -6.13 -6.91
N VAL A 10 5.53 -5.99 -7.89
CA VAL A 10 6.96 -6.18 -7.72
C VAL A 10 7.64 -4.82 -7.64
N ARG A 11 8.23 -4.51 -6.48
CA ARG A 11 8.85 -3.21 -6.20
C ARG A 11 9.85 -2.77 -7.27
N ARG A 12 10.64 -3.72 -7.81
CA ARG A 12 11.63 -3.43 -8.86
C ARG A 12 10.98 -2.80 -10.09
N TYR A 13 9.82 -3.29 -10.53
CA TYR A 13 9.15 -2.77 -11.71
C TYR A 13 8.36 -1.50 -11.38
N ALA A 14 7.63 -1.47 -10.26
CA ALA A 14 6.88 -0.26 -9.88
C ALA A 14 7.81 0.96 -9.66
N SER A 15 9.02 0.74 -9.14
CA SER A 15 9.99 1.82 -8.92
C SER A 15 10.64 2.35 -10.20
N THR A 16 10.38 1.75 -11.38
CA THR A 16 10.83 2.33 -12.65
C THR A 16 9.89 3.39 -13.19
N GLU A 17 8.62 3.36 -12.77
CA GLU A 17 7.58 4.28 -13.23
C GLU A 17 7.38 5.42 -12.24
N ASP A 18 7.48 5.13 -10.94
CA ASP A 18 7.21 6.08 -9.86
C ASP A 18 8.36 6.22 -8.87
N ALA A 19 8.47 7.42 -8.28
CA ALA A 19 9.33 7.68 -7.13
C ALA A 19 8.71 7.11 -5.83
N ILE A 20 8.76 5.80 -5.67
CA ILE A 20 8.17 5.11 -4.50
C ILE A 20 9.02 5.34 -3.25
N THR A 21 8.55 6.21 -2.36
CA THR A 21 9.22 6.52 -1.07
C THR A 21 8.86 5.57 0.06
N ARG A 22 7.71 4.88 -0.01
CA ARG A 22 7.21 3.95 1.01
C ARG A 22 6.61 2.71 0.38
N TRP A 23 6.94 1.53 0.93
CA TRP A 23 6.46 0.22 0.50
C TRP A 23 6.04 -0.58 1.74
N THR A 24 4.79 -1.02 1.79
CA THR A 24 4.22 -1.78 2.90
C THR A 24 3.64 -3.08 2.37
N ASP A 25 4.14 -4.22 2.83
CA ASP A 25 3.58 -5.54 2.50
C ASP A 25 2.65 -6.01 3.63
N VAL A 26 1.48 -6.53 3.28
CA VAL A 26 0.53 -7.10 4.24
C VAL A 26 0.04 -8.47 3.77
N ASP A 27 -0.31 -9.32 4.72
CA ASP A 27 -0.64 -10.74 4.52
C ASP A 27 -2.14 -11.02 4.36
N ARG A 28 -2.96 -9.98 4.15
CA ARG A 28 -4.41 -10.07 3.91
C ARG A 28 -4.93 -8.99 2.96
N GLY A 29 -6.20 -9.12 2.57
CA GLY A 29 -6.87 -8.23 1.61
C GLY A 29 -6.53 -8.51 0.15
N GLY A 30 -7.23 -7.82 -0.75
CA GLY A 30 -7.10 -7.97 -2.18
C GLY A 30 -7.45 -6.69 -2.92
N HIS A 31 -7.89 -6.84 -4.17
CA HIS A 31 -8.05 -5.73 -5.11
C HIS A 31 -8.91 -4.57 -4.57
N PHE A 32 -9.92 -4.86 -3.76
CA PHE A 32 -10.83 -3.86 -3.21
C PHE A 32 -10.41 -3.47 -1.80
N ALA A 33 -9.19 -2.97 -1.62
CA ALA A 33 -8.60 -2.57 -0.33
C ALA A 33 -9.56 -1.81 0.60
N ALA A 34 -10.31 -0.84 0.05
CA ALA A 34 -11.25 -0.02 0.80
C ALA A 34 -12.49 -0.78 1.30
N LEU A 35 -12.88 -1.85 0.61
CA LEU A 35 -14.01 -2.70 0.98
C LEU A 35 -13.56 -3.88 1.86
N GLU A 36 -12.45 -4.51 1.52
CA GLU A 36 -11.95 -5.71 2.17
C GLU A 36 -11.23 -5.39 3.49
N GLU A 37 -10.41 -4.34 3.51
CA GLU A 37 -9.55 -3.98 4.64
C GLU A 37 -9.58 -2.45 4.92
N PRO A 38 -10.77 -1.86 5.20
CA PRO A 38 -10.95 -0.41 5.31
C PRO A 38 -10.07 0.24 6.38
N THR A 39 -9.92 -0.41 7.54
CA THR A 39 -9.08 0.09 8.64
C THR A 39 -7.61 0.08 8.26
N LEU A 40 -7.13 -1.00 7.64
CA LEU A 40 -5.75 -1.16 7.21
C LEU A 40 -5.39 -0.08 6.18
N LEU A 41 -6.24 0.13 5.17
CA LEU A 41 -6.04 1.19 4.19
C LEU A 41 -6.01 2.57 4.86
N THR A 42 -6.97 2.85 5.75
CA THR A 42 -7.05 4.15 6.42
C THR A 42 -5.83 4.42 7.29
N ASP A 43 -5.34 3.42 8.02
CA ASP A 43 -4.17 3.57 8.88
C ASP A 43 -2.89 3.74 8.07
N ASP A 44 -2.73 3.02 6.96
CA ASP A 44 -1.60 3.19 6.05
C ASP A 44 -1.54 4.61 5.46
N LEU A 45 -2.70 5.15 5.06
CA LEU A 45 -2.82 6.54 4.59
C LEU A 45 -2.47 7.55 5.69
N ARG A 46 -2.96 7.35 6.92
CA ARG A 46 -2.66 8.23 8.06
C ARG A 46 -1.17 8.28 8.34
N VAL A 47 -0.50 7.13 8.38
CA VAL A 47 0.95 7.04 8.59
C VAL A 47 1.69 7.79 7.50
N PHE A 48 1.34 7.54 6.23
CA PHE A 48 1.98 8.22 5.10
C PHE A 48 1.86 9.75 5.18
N PHE A 49 0.65 10.28 5.40
CA PHE A 49 0.46 11.73 5.46
C PHE A 49 1.03 12.36 6.73
N HIS A 50 1.14 11.61 7.83
CA HIS A 50 1.79 12.10 9.05
C HIS A 50 3.28 12.39 8.82
N GLU A 51 3.98 11.59 8.00
CA GLU A 51 5.40 11.80 7.68
C GLU A 51 5.65 12.99 6.73
N LEU A 52 4.61 13.48 6.05
CA LEU A 52 4.69 14.59 5.10
C LEU A 52 4.32 15.95 5.71
N ARG A 53 3.90 15.96 6.98
CA ARG A 53 3.54 17.17 7.72
C ARG A 53 4.76 17.76 8.42
#